data_AF-E3MQK4-F1
#
_entry.id   AF-E3MQK4-F1
#
_cell.length_a   1.000
_cell.length_b   1.000
_cell.length_c   1.000
_cell.angle_alpha   90.00
_cell.angle_beta   90.00
_cell.angle_gamma   90.00
#
_symmetry.space_group_name_H-M   'P 1'
#
loop_
_entity.id
_entity.type
_entity.pdbx_description
1 polymer ?
#
loop_
_entity_poly.entity_id
_entity_poly.type
_entity_poly.pdbx_seq_one_letter_code
_entity_poly.pdbx_strand_id
1 'polypeptide(L)'
;MTKEDNQKENQKESNSKNDKEQKSAKNDGDDANSESSKVPITIDPEEAKFSNAGGKSEHMVVNFTAKRMALKIRCGNALFRVEPTHMIIEPNKCRQLTINRMPGPIQTDKAIVQFIDIEKDAQDPKAAFKAAEAAGTKIPHIKIKLVAAASGGRKMSREVLDE
;
A
#
# COMPACT_ATOMS: atom_id res chain seq x y z
N MET A 1 39.20 -53.93 29.91
CA MET A 1 38.29 -55.09 29.83
C MET A 1 36.89 -54.65 30.24
N THR A 2 36.01 -54.42 29.26
CA THR A 2 34.53 -54.38 29.30
C THR A 2 34.08 -54.11 27.85
N LYS A 3 33.70 -55.14 27.09
CA LYS A 3 32.31 -55.54 26.69
C LYS A 3 31.58 -54.42 25.92
N GLU A 4 31.52 -54.49 24.58
CA GLU A 4 30.62 -55.28 23.71
C GLU A 4 29.18 -54.71 23.60
N ASP A 5 28.84 -54.44 22.34
CA ASP A 5 27.53 -54.48 21.67
C ASP A 5 26.38 -53.57 22.11
N ASN A 6 25.98 -52.66 21.20
CA ASN A 6 24.71 -52.88 20.51
C ASN A 6 24.64 -52.13 19.17
N GLN A 7 24.39 -52.89 18.11
CA GLN A 7 24.05 -52.44 16.77
C GLN A 7 22.54 -52.09 16.72
N LYS A 8 22.20 -50.99 16.03
CA LYS A 8 21.08 -51.02 15.09
C LYS A 8 21.20 -49.89 14.06
N GLU A 9 21.34 -50.34 12.82
CA GLU A 9 21.01 -49.70 11.54
C GLU A 9 19.64 -49.00 11.61
N ASN A 10 19.32 -47.96 10.82
CA ASN A 10 19.36 -48.00 9.35
C ASN A 10 19.14 -46.61 8.72
N GLN A 11 19.78 -46.44 7.54
CA GLN A 11 19.46 -45.54 6.39
C GLN A 11 19.46 -44.02 6.64
N LYS A 12 20.38 -43.18 6.15
CA LYS A 12 21.14 -43.11 4.90
C LYS A 12 20.26 -43.17 3.64
N GLU A 13 19.83 -42.00 3.18
CA GLU A 13 20.05 -41.66 1.78
C GLU A 13 20.32 -40.16 1.62
N SER A 14 21.48 -39.90 1.03
CA SER A 14 21.98 -38.61 0.63
C SER A 14 22.38 -38.76 -0.83
N ASN A 15 22.19 -37.68 -1.57
CA ASN A 15 23.08 -37.22 -2.65
C ASN A 15 22.71 -37.60 -4.10
N SER A 16 22.40 -36.57 -4.89
CA SER A 16 22.97 -36.29 -6.22
C SER A 16 22.52 -34.87 -6.60
N LYS A 17 23.37 -33.82 -6.64
CA LYS A 17 24.33 -33.46 -7.72
C LYS A 17 23.65 -33.52 -9.11
N ASN A 18 23.76 -32.58 -10.03
CA ASN A 18 24.63 -31.41 -10.19
C ASN A 18 24.19 -30.66 -11.49
N ASP A 19 24.64 -29.41 -11.60
CA ASP A 19 25.12 -28.73 -12.82
C ASP A 19 24.21 -27.89 -13.74
N LYS A 20 24.81 -26.72 -14.04
CA LYS A 20 24.68 -25.77 -15.17
C LYS A 20 23.53 -24.77 -15.14
N GLU A 21 23.76 -23.51 -14.75
CA GLU A 21 24.59 -22.46 -15.39
C GLU A 21 24.01 -21.92 -16.71
N GLN A 22 23.42 -20.72 -16.63
CA GLN A 22 23.26 -19.66 -17.64
C GLN A 22 22.57 -18.51 -16.87
N LYS A 23 23.16 -17.36 -16.51
CA LYS A 23 24.12 -16.41 -17.11
C LYS A 23 23.61 -15.76 -18.41
N SER A 24 23.68 -14.43 -18.40
CA SER A 24 23.21 -13.41 -19.34
C SER A 24 21.72 -13.04 -19.21
N ALA A 25 21.31 -11.79 -19.12
CA ALA A 25 21.94 -10.57 -19.60
C ALA A 25 21.93 -9.42 -18.57
N LYS A 26 23.09 -8.77 -18.41
CA LYS A 26 23.16 -7.33 -18.22
C LYS A 26 22.36 -6.67 -19.35
N ASN A 27 21.39 -5.84 -19.00
CA ASN A 27 21.05 -4.70 -19.84
C ASN A 27 21.58 -3.47 -19.12
N ASP A 28 22.82 -3.13 -19.46
CA ASP A 28 23.29 -1.75 -19.41
C ASP A 28 22.43 -1.00 -20.44
N GLY A 29 21.59 -0.11 -19.94
CA GLY A 29 20.75 0.77 -20.74
C GLY A 29 20.63 2.09 -19.99
N ASP A 30 21.51 3.03 -20.35
CA ASP A 30 21.28 4.45 -20.13
C ASP A 30 19.88 4.80 -20.62
N ASP A 31 19.03 5.27 -19.71
CA ASP A 31 17.81 6.00 -20.09
C ASP A 31 17.74 7.28 -19.27
N ALA A 32 18.63 8.20 -19.62
CA ALA A 32 18.52 9.59 -19.25
C ALA A 32 17.43 10.27 -20.11
N ASN A 33 16.14 9.92 -19.97
CA ASN A 33 15.06 10.78 -20.45
C ASN A 33 13.65 10.40 -19.96
N SER A 34 13.14 11.12 -18.94
CA SER A 34 11.73 11.59 -18.82
C SER A 34 11.46 12.01 -17.37
N GLU A 35 12.16 13.05 -16.90
CA GLU A 35 11.87 13.74 -15.65
C GLU A 35 10.66 14.68 -15.84
N SER A 36 9.56 14.15 -16.35
CA SER A 36 8.28 14.86 -16.34
C SER A 36 7.13 13.85 -16.29
N SER A 37 6.38 13.88 -15.18
CA SER A 37 5.06 13.28 -14.95
C SER A 37 4.91 11.93 -14.22
N LYS A 38 5.97 11.31 -13.67
CA LYS A 38 5.74 10.18 -12.74
C LYS A 38 5.40 10.72 -11.35
N VAL A 39 4.15 10.53 -10.92
CA VAL A 39 3.72 10.86 -9.54
C VAL A 39 4.62 10.09 -8.55
N PRO A 40 5.23 10.77 -7.56
CA PRO A 40 6.27 10.16 -6.71
C PRO A 40 5.72 9.09 -5.75
N ILE A 41 4.41 9.11 -5.51
CA ILE A 41 3.71 8.13 -4.69
C ILE A 41 2.54 7.53 -5.46
N THR A 42 2.16 6.29 -5.12
CA THR A 42 0.96 5.62 -5.65
C THR A 42 0.11 5.08 -4.51
N ILE A 43 -1.17 4.86 -4.79
CA ILE A 43 -2.13 4.30 -3.83
C ILE A 43 -2.85 3.14 -4.50
N ASP A 44 -2.94 2.01 -3.81
CA ASP A 44 -3.66 0.83 -4.29
C ASP A 44 -4.60 0.28 -3.21
N PRO A 45 -5.92 0.19 -3.44
CA PRO A 45 -6.65 0.66 -4.63
C PRO A 45 -6.83 2.20 -4.65
N GLU A 46 -7.00 2.80 -5.83
CA GLU A 46 -7.28 4.26 -5.94
C GLU A 46 -8.75 4.62 -5.64
N GLU A 47 -9.64 3.62 -5.60
CA GLU A 47 -11.06 3.77 -5.30
C GLU A 47 -11.46 2.90 -4.10
N ALA A 48 -12.16 3.50 -3.14
CA ALA A 48 -12.76 2.85 -1.99
C ALA A 48 -14.28 2.76 -2.18
N LYS A 49 -14.82 1.54 -2.13
CA LYS A 49 -16.27 1.28 -2.25
C LYS A 49 -16.84 0.88 -0.89
N PHE A 50 -17.93 1.54 -0.49
CA PHE A 50 -18.61 1.33 0.79
C PHE A 50 -20.10 1.09 0.57
N SER A 51 -20.71 0.40 1.53
CA SER A 51 -22.17 0.30 1.62
C SER A 51 -22.76 1.54 2.33
N ASN A 52 -24.07 1.73 2.22
CA ASN A 52 -24.81 2.71 3.05
C ASN A 52 -24.74 2.40 4.56
N ALA A 53 -24.54 1.14 4.94
CA ALA A 53 -24.30 0.73 6.33
C ALA A 53 -22.88 1.06 6.81
N GLY A 54 -22.02 1.61 5.95
CA GLY A 54 -20.63 1.88 6.25
C GLY A 54 -19.69 0.75 5.82
N GLY A 55 -18.50 0.73 6.42
CA GLY A 55 -17.48 -0.28 6.18
C GLY A 55 -16.07 0.23 6.36
N LYS A 56 -15.10 -0.63 6.05
CA LYS A 56 -13.66 -0.34 6.10
C LYS A 56 -13.04 -0.65 4.74
N SER A 57 -12.16 0.22 4.27
CA SER A 57 -11.34 0.02 3.08
C SER A 57 -9.88 0.24 3.45
N GLU A 58 -9.02 -0.65 2.99
CA GLU A 58 -7.57 -0.59 3.22
C GLU A 58 -6.86 -0.28 1.91
N HIS A 59 -5.90 0.63 1.98
CA HIS A 59 -5.10 1.09 0.87
C HIS A 59 -3.63 0.95 1.20
N MET A 60 -2.82 0.64 0.21
CA MET A 60 -1.37 0.64 0.29
C MET A 60 -0.83 1.90 -0.37
N VAL A 61 -0.09 2.70 0.38
CA VAL A 61 0.60 3.89 -0.14
C VAL A 61 2.06 3.55 -0.35
N VAL A 62 2.56 3.70 -1.57
CA VAL A 62 3.91 3.27 -1.96
C VAL A 62 4.74 4.48 -2.36
N ASN A 63 5.92 4.63 -1.73
CA ASN A 63 6.93 5.62 -2.10
C ASN A 63 7.98 4.97 -3.01
N PHE A 64 8.03 5.37 -4.28
CA PHE A 64 9.01 4.89 -5.25
C PHE A 64 10.24 5.78 -5.37
N THR A 65 10.33 6.83 -4.55
CA THR A 65 11.45 7.77 -4.59
C THR A 65 12.61 7.29 -3.73
N ALA A 66 13.79 7.85 -4.00
CA ALA A 66 14.97 7.69 -3.15
C ALA A 66 14.95 8.57 -1.88
N LYS A 67 13.90 9.38 -1.70
CA LYS A 67 13.77 10.32 -0.58
C LYS A 67 12.70 9.86 0.40
N ARG A 68 12.84 10.29 1.65
CA ARG A 68 11.83 10.09 2.68
C ARG A 68 10.71 11.10 2.46
N MET A 69 9.46 10.67 2.60
CA MET A 69 8.31 11.54 2.36
C MET A 69 7.40 11.57 3.59
N ALA A 70 6.89 12.77 3.90
CA ALA A 70 5.80 12.95 4.85
C ALA A 70 4.47 13.07 4.10
N LEU A 71 3.44 12.40 4.62
CA LEU A 71 2.10 12.41 4.08
C LEU A 71 1.10 12.97 5.09
N LYS A 72 0.13 13.73 4.58
CA LYS A 72 -1.02 14.29 5.30
C LYS A 72 -2.29 13.93 4.54
N ILE A 73 -3.16 13.17 5.18
CA ILE A 73 -4.40 12.71 4.58
C ILE A 73 -5.57 13.48 5.17
N ARG A 74 -6.40 14.04 4.28
CA ARG A 74 -7.60 14.80 4.65
C ARG A 74 -8.81 14.27 3.89
N CYS A 75 -9.94 14.18 4.57
CA CYS A 75 -11.24 13.98 3.94
C CYS A 75 -12.12 15.17 4.29
N GLY A 76 -12.89 15.67 3.32
CA GLY A 76 -13.78 16.82 3.52
C GLY A 76 -15.07 16.47 4.27
N ASN A 77 -15.30 15.20 4.56
CA ASN A 77 -16.58 14.71 5.03
C ASN A 77 -16.43 13.90 6.32
N ALA A 78 -17.16 14.32 7.36
CA ALA A 78 -17.10 13.77 8.72
C ALA A 78 -17.53 12.30 8.80
N LEU A 79 -18.21 11.81 7.78
CA LEU A 79 -18.67 10.45 7.64
C LEU A 79 -17.56 9.44 7.35
N PHE A 80 -16.41 9.91 6.85
CA PHE A 80 -15.22 9.10 6.63
C PHE A 80 -14.15 9.43 7.66
N ARG A 81 -13.58 8.40 8.28
CA ARG A 81 -12.45 8.50 9.19
C ARG A 81 -11.24 7.85 8.55
N VAL A 82 -10.12 8.55 8.58
CA VAL A 82 -8.86 8.09 7.98
C VAL A 82 -7.85 7.82 9.09
N GLU A 83 -7.15 6.70 8.96
CA GLU A 83 -6.11 6.28 9.90
C GLU A 83 -4.94 5.61 9.17
N PRO A 84 -3.70 6.09 9.31
CA PRO A 84 -3.29 7.31 10.02
C PRO A 84 -3.61 8.60 9.23
N THR A 85 -3.73 9.75 9.91
CA THR A 85 -3.92 11.06 9.24
C THR A 85 -2.60 11.70 8.80
N HIS A 86 -1.51 11.36 9.48
CA HIS A 86 -0.16 11.82 9.18
C HIS A 86 0.79 10.65 9.32
N MET A 87 1.71 10.52 8.38
CA MET A 87 2.66 9.41 8.37
C MET A 87 3.92 9.77 7.61
N ILE A 88 4.99 9.04 7.89
CA ILE A 88 6.25 9.11 7.14
C ILE A 88 6.45 7.78 6.43
N ILE A 89 6.86 7.85 5.16
CA ILE A 89 7.20 6.69 4.34
C ILE A 89 8.66 6.81 3.92
N GLU A 90 9.44 5.79 4.29
CA GLU A 90 10.84 5.67 3.89
C GLU A 90 10.99 5.47 2.37
N PRO A 91 12.17 5.75 1.80
CA PRO A 91 12.46 5.43 0.40
C PRO A 91 12.16 3.97 0.06
N ASN A 92 11.52 3.72 -1.08
CA ASN A 92 11.19 2.37 -1.56
C ASN A 92 10.40 1.50 -0.56
N LYS A 93 9.62 2.13 0.33
CA LYS A 93 8.73 1.45 1.27
C LYS A 93 7.28 1.81 1.00
N CYS A 94 6.41 0.96 1.56
CA CYS A 94 4.98 1.18 1.56
C CYS A 94 4.44 1.25 3.00
N ARG A 95 3.24 1.83 3.13
CA ARG A 95 2.51 1.87 4.39
C ARG A 95 1.01 1.73 4.13
N GLN A 96 0.33 1.11 5.08
CA GLN A 96 -1.13 0.94 5.02
C GLN A 96 -1.86 2.21 5.46
N LEU A 97 -2.95 2.51 4.77
CA LEU A 97 -3.90 3.57 5.05
C LEU A 97 -5.31 2.96 5.13
N THR A 98 -5.98 3.14 6.25
CA THR A 98 -7.34 2.67 6.47
C THR A 98 -8.33 3.83 6.35
N ILE A 99 -9.41 3.61 5.62
CA ILE A 99 -10.56 4.52 5.54
C ILE A 99 -11.80 3.79 6.05
N ASN A 100 -12.35 4.28 7.15
CA ASN A 100 -13.57 3.78 7.76
C ASN A 100 -14.73 4.72 7.40
N ARG A 101 -15.82 4.18 6.87
CA ARG A 101 -17.06 4.90 6.60
C ARG A 101 -18.11 4.52 7.64
N MET A 102 -18.65 5.52 8.33
CA MET A 102 -19.83 5.35 9.18
C MET A 102 -21.07 5.01 8.32
N PRO A 103 -22.18 4.54 8.89
CA PRO A 103 -23.45 4.51 8.18
C PRO A 103 -23.87 5.90 7.67
N GLY A 104 -24.63 5.97 6.59
CA GLY A 104 -25.22 7.22 6.11
C GLY A 104 -25.65 7.18 4.64
N PRO A 105 -25.85 8.36 4.02
CA PRO A 105 -26.39 8.43 2.67
C PRO A 105 -25.40 7.87 1.63
N ILE A 106 -25.98 7.44 0.51
CA ILE A 106 -25.26 7.13 -0.73
C ILE A 106 -24.69 8.44 -1.27
N GLN A 107 -23.37 8.47 -1.46
CA GLN A 107 -22.65 9.66 -1.86
C GLN A 107 -21.29 9.29 -2.48
N THR A 108 -20.76 10.17 -3.32
CA THR A 108 -19.38 10.10 -3.79
C THR A 108 -18.58 11.22 -3.14
N ASP A 109 -17.36 10.92 -2.71
CA ASP A 109 -16.45 11.85 -2.07
C ASP A 109 -15.00 11.56 -2.48
N LYS A 110 -14.04 12.28 -1.90
CA LYS A 110 -12.62 12.10 -2.13
C LYS A 110 -11.83 12.27 -0.83
N ALA A 111 -10.88 11.37 -0.60
CA ALA A 111 -9.78 11.64 0.33
C ALA A 111 -8.62 12.26 -0.45
N ILE A 112 -8.03 13.32 0.11
CA ILE A 112 -6.87 14.02 -0.44
C ILE A 112 -5.64 13.57 0.34
N VAL A 113 -4.69 12.96 -0.35
CA VAL A 113 -3.39 12.58 0.20
C VAL A 113 -2.36 13.58 -0.28
N GLN A 114 -1.91 14.44 0.61
CA GLN A 114 -0.85 15.40 0.36
C GLN A 114 0.49 14.80 0.75
N PHE A 115 1.55 15.15 0.04
CA PHE A 115 2.88 14.63 0.29
C PHE A 115 3.95 15.71 0.08
N ILE A 116 5.03 15.62 0.85
CA ILE A 116 6.22 16.47 0.72
C ILE A 116 7.47 15.62 0.96
N ASP A 117 8.56 15.98 0.28
CA ASP A 117 9.88 15.44 0.59
C ASP A 117 10.33 15.97 1.95
N ILE A 118 10.94 15.11 2.76
CA ILE A 118 11.53 15.49 4.04
C ILE A 118 12.97 15.00 4.15
N GLU A 119 13.77 15.73 4.93
CA GLU A 119 15.13 15.33 5.26
C GLU A 119 15.15 14.14 6.24
N LYS A 120 16.30 13.46 6.34
CA LYS A 120 16.44 12.23 7.14
C LYS A 120 16.25 12.45 8.64
N ASP A 121 16.38 13.67 9.12
CA ASP A 121 16.28 14.01 10.55
C ASP A 121 14.86 14.43 10.96
N ALA A 122 13.97 14.67 9.99
CA ALA A 122 12.59 15.03 10.26
C ALA A 122 11.82 13.82 10.80
N GLN A 123 11.41 13.89 12.08
CA GLN A 123 10.60 12.86 12.72
C GLN A 123 9.10 13.19 12.76
N ASP A 124 8.73 14.48 12.73
CA ASP A 124 7.33 14.88 12.80
C ASP A 124 6.78 15.32 11.43
N PRO A 125 5.90 14.54 10.80
CA PRO A 125 5.26 14.94 9.55
C PRO A 125 4.43 16.22 9.73
N LYS A 126 3.82 16.46 10.90
CA LYS A 126 2.98 17.64 11.12
C LYS A 126 3.79 18.94 11.07
N ALA A 127 4.95 18.95 11.73
CA ALA A 127 5.87 20.08 11.68
C ALA A 127 6.32 20.40 10.26
N ALA A 128 6.65 19.38 9.47
CA ALA A 128 7.06 19.54 8.07
C ALA A 128 5.96 20.18 7.21
N PHE A 129 4.70 19.73 7.35
CA PHE A 129 3.57 20.35 6.64
C PHE A 129 3.31 21.79 7.10
N LYS A 130 3.45 22.08 8.41
CA LYS A 130 3.29 23.45 8.93
C LYS A 130 4.34 24.40 8.36
N ALA A 131 5.59 23.93 8.24
CA ALA A 131 6.68 24.70 7.63
C ALA A 131 6.43 24.94 6.12
N ALA A 132 5.99 23.91 5.38
CA ALA A 132 5.66 24.04 3.96
C ALA A 132 4.49 25.01 3.71
N GLU A 133 3.45 24.96 4.55
CA GLU A 133 2.32 25.89 4.52
C GLU A 133 2.77 27.33 4.83
N ALA A 134 3.62 27.53 5.83
CA ALA A 134 4.16 28.84 6.19
C ALA A 134 5.07 29.44 5.08
N ALA A 135 5.79 28.57 4.36
CA ALA A 135 6.60 28.96 3.20
C ALA A 135 5.76 29.25 1.94
N GLY A 136 4.43 29.06 1.97
CA GLY A 136 3.56 29.25 0.80
C GLY A 136 3.83 28.24 -0.33
N THR A 137 4.47 27.11 -0.03
CA THR A 137 4.82 26.11 -1.04
C THR A 137 3.56 25.37 -1.51
N LYS A 138 3.40 25.22 -2.83
CA LYS A 138 2.30 24.43 -3.38
C LYS A 138 2.52 22.95 -3.07
N ILE A 139 1.74 22.42 -2.14
CA ILE A 139 1.83 21.02 -1.73
C ILE A 139 1.13 20.11 -2.77
N PRO A 140 1.85 19.17 -3.40
CA PRO A 140 1.26 18.22 -4.32
C PRO A 140 0.34 17.22 -3.59
N HIS A 141 -0.64 16.68 -4.32
CA HIS A 141 -1.61 15.75 -3.76
C HIS A 141 -2.12 14.75 -4.79
N ILE A 142 -2.55 13.59 -4.31
CA ILE A 142 -3.36 12.61 -5.04
C ILE A 142 -4.70 12.39 -4.33
N LYS A 143 -5.64 11.76 -5.05
CA LYS A 143 -7.01 11.60 -4.59
C LYS A 143 -7.36 10.13 -4.57
N ILE A 144 -7.97 9.69 -3.47
CA ILE A 144 -8.66 8.40 -3.40
C ILE A 144 -10.14 8.69 -3.60
N LYS A 145 -10.76 8.07 -4.59
CA LYS A 145 -12.19 8.21 -4.84
C LYS A 145 -12.97 7.38 -3.82
N LEU A 146 -13.93 7.98 -3.13
CA LEU A 146 -14.75 7.31 -2.13
C LEU A 146 -16.17 7.18 -2.68
N VAL A 147 -16.68 5.97 -2.80
CA VAL A 147 -18.03 5.71 -3.33
C VAL A 147 -18.83 4.95 -2.28
N ALA A 148 -19.86 5.58 -1.72
CA ALA A 148 -20.86 4.92 -0.90
C ALA A 148 -22.11 4.65 -1.75
N ALA A 149 -22.42 3.38 -2.00
CA ALA A 149 -23.56 2.96 -2.80
C ALA A 149 -24.49 2.04 -2.01
N ALA A 150 -25.71 1.84 -2.51
CA ALA A 150 -26.58 0.79 -1.99
C ALA A 150 -25.87 -0.55 -2.14
N SER A 151 -25.73 -1.31 -1.05
CA SER A 151 -25.34 -2.71 -1.17
C SER A 151 -26.48 -3.47 -1.82
N GLY A 152 -26.45 -3.61 -3.14
CA GLY A 152 -27.33 -4.54 -3.83
C GLY A 152 -27.05 -5.93 -3.27
N GLY A 153 -28.06 -6.53 -2.61
CA GLY A 153 -27.99 -7.93 -2.21
C GLY A 153 -27.52 -8.76 -3.39
N ARG A 154 -26.60 -9.70 -3.15
CA ARG A 154 -26.17 -10.66 -4.18
C ARG A 154 -27.40 -11.11 -4.94
N LYS A 155 -27.45 -10.88 -6.26
CA LYS A 155 -28.44 -11.57 -7.08
C LYS A 155 -28.11 -13.04 -6.94
N MET A 156 -28.88 -13.74 -6.11
CA MET A 156 -28.87 -15.19 -6.06
C MET A 156 -29.21 -15.63 -7.48
N SER A 157 -28.24 -16.22 -8.16
CA SER A 157 -28.46 -16.93 -9.40
C SER A 157 -29.51 -18.00 -9.10
N ARG A 158 -30.75 -17.74 -9.48
CA ARG A 158 -31.82 -18.72 -9.44
C ARG A 158 -31.49 -19.71 -10.55
N GLU A 159 -30.76 -20.76 -10.22
CA GLU A 159 -30.74 -21.97 -11.04
C GLU A 159 -32.18 -22.47 -11.08
N VAL A 160 -32.76 -22.39 -12.27
CA VAL A 160 -34.04 -23.00 -12.58
C VAL A 160 -33.75 -24.49 -12.72
N LEU A 161 -34.18 -25.28 -11.73
CA LEU A 161 -34.33 -26.72 -11.92
C LEU A 161 -35.58 -26.89 -12.79
N ASP A 162 -35.38 -27.11 -14.08
CA ASP A 162 -36.41 -27.61 -14.97
C ASP A 162 -36.63 -29.10 -14.64
N GLU A 163 -37.90 -29.47 -14.40
CA GLU A 163 -38.39 -30.83 -14.13
C GLU A 163 -39.03 -31.42 -15.40
#